data_AF-A0A1M6GMP0-F1
#
_entry.id   AF-A0A1M6GMP0-F1
#
_cell.length_a   1.000
_cell.length_b   1.000
_cell.length_c   1.000
_cell.angle_alpha   90.00
_cell.angle_beta   90.00
_cell.angle_gamma   90.00
#
_symmetry.space_group_name_H-M   'P 1'
#
loop_
_entity.id
_entity.type
_entity.pdbx_description
1 polymer ?
#
loop_
_entity_poly.entity_id
_entity_poly.type
_entity_poly.pdbx_seq_one_letter_code
_entity_poly.pdbx_strand_id
1 'polypeptide(L)'
;MIADCRARKIDRIITKSISRFARNTLDCLNYVRELKELGIGVIFEKENIDTLDAKGEVLLTILSSLAQDESRSISENSTWGIRRRYESGKFGMSTKRFLGYDADENGQLVVNPEQAKIVVRLYDEYLSGKTVDYIKRTFEREGIKNWNRKTVWQATTLQSMLCNEKYKGDAILQKSYTVDFLSKKRAKNQGEIQQFHIEDNHEAIIDPLIWEAVQLEQERRRKYIEEHGTNSYSHKPETNPFAGKIVCGTCNQSYARKGWKTGDVYRKVWQCQERYKVKGVSGCTNRHIDEEVLEEAFKMAWNLLLKNREETKKRWQCFAEFGNPLEQYRAVQFADITENAKYITDFDTDFMLNTLDHIAVFESGKLVVAFMDGTEIECGGE
;
A
#
# COMPACT_ATOMS: atom_id res chain seq x y z
N MET A 1 -28.40 45.62 4.27
CA MET A 1 -29.58 44.99 3.62
C MET A 1 -29.78 43.55 4.06
N ILE A 2 -29.03 42.54 3.59
CA ILE A 2 -29.29 41.12 3.96
C ILE A 2 -29.19 40.89 5.49
N ALA A 3 -28.19 41.49 6.15
CA ALA A 3 -28.08 41.45 7.61
C ALA A 3 -29.30 42.07 8.32
N ASP A 4 -29.88 43.13 7.77
CA ASP A 4 -31.08 43.78 8.30
C ASP A 4 -32.34 42.92 8.09
N CYS A 5 -32.39 42.15 7.00
CA CYS A 5 -33.42 41.13 6.76
C CYS A 5 -33.33 39.99 7.78
N ARG A 6 -32.12 39.50 8.07
CA ARG A 6 -31.87 38.49 9.13
C ARG A 6 -32.26 39.00 10.52
N ALA A 7 -32.06 40.30 10.77
CA ALA A 7 -32.47 40.97 12.00
C ALA A 7 -33.97 41.33 12.03
N ARG A 8 -34.77 40.90 11.03
CA ARG A 8 -36.20 41.20 10.85
C ARG A 8 -36.55 42.70 10.86
N LYS A 9 -35.60 43.54 10.43
CA LYS A 9 -35.82 44.99 10.23
C LYS A 9 -36.44 45.31 8.88
N ILE A 10 -36.40 44.35 7.95
CA ILE A 10 -36.92 44.44 6.59
C ILE A 10 -37.83 43.23 6.38
N ASP A 11 -39.05 43.46 5.92
CA ASP A 11 -40.10 42.48 5.65
C ASP A 11 -40.35 42.27 4.14
N ARG A 12 -39.89 43.19 3.29
CA ARG A 12 -39.94 43.08 1.82
C ARG A 12 -38.73 43.74 1.16
N ILE A 13 -38.29 43.20 0.02
CA ILE A 13 -37.28 43.82 -0.84
C ILE A 13 -37.89 44.10 -2.21
N ILE A 14 -37.67 45.31 -2.74
CA ILE A 14 -38.06 45.68 -4.09
C ILE A 14 -36.81 46.12 -4.84
N THR A 15 -36.59 45.58 -6.03
CA THR A 15 -35.42 45.88 -6.84
C THR A 15 -35.77 45.93 -8.32
N LYS A 16 -35.00 46.72 -9.07
CA LYS A 16 -35.30 46.96 -10.48
C LYS A 16 -35.20 45.70 -11.35
N SER A 17 -34.25 44.82 -11.03
CA SER A 17 -33.97 43.61 -11.80
C SER A 17 -33.10 42.64 -11.02
N ILE A 18 -33.02 41.38 -11.47
CA ILE A 18 -32.20 40.32 -10.84
C ILE A 18 -30.72 40.72 -10.72
N SER A 19 -30.16 41.33 -11.77
CA SER A 19 -28.75 41.74 -11.79
C SER A 19 -28.40 42.89 -10.82
N ARG A 20 -29.40 43.59 -10.28
CA ARG A 20 -29.22 44.60 -9.22
C ARG A 20 -29.25 43.99 -7.83
N PHE A 21 -29.81 42.79 -7.70
CA PHE A 21 -29.93 42.08 -6.44
C PHE A 21 -28.67 41.26 -6.11
N ALA A 22 -28.11 40.55 -7.09
CA ALA A 22 -26.94 39.71 -6.90
C ALA A 22 -25.99 39.76 -8.10
N ARG A 23 -24.70 39.54 -7.85
CA ARG A 23 -23.63 39.60 -8.87
C ARG A 23 -23.47 38.30 -9.66
N ASN A 24 -23.81 37.17 -9.05
CA ASN A 24 -23.84 35.87 -9.70
C ASN A 24 -25.15 35.15 -9.38
N THR A 25 -25.48 34.17 -10.22
CA THR A 25 -26.73 33.43 -10.20
C THR A 25 -26.90 32.60 -8.92
N LEU A 26 -25.80 32.06 -8.40
CA LEU A 26 -25.77 31.17 -7.24
C LEU A 26 -26.05 31.94 -5.94
N ASP A 27 -25.47 33.13 -5.78
CA ASP A 27 -25.76 34.06 -4.69
C ASP A 27 -27.20 34.55 -4.77
N CYS A 28 -27.70 34.85 -5.97
CA CYS A 28 -29.10 35.21 -6.16
C CYS A 28 -30.04 34.11 -5.65
N LEU A 29 -29.78 32.87 -6.06
CA LEU A 29 -30.56 31.69 -5.63
C LEU A 29 -30.51 31.52 -4.11
N ASN A 30 -29.32 31.56 -3.52
CA ASN A 30 -29.12 31.38 -2.07
C ASN A 30 -29.84 32.45 -1.26
N TYR A 31 -29.68 33.72 -1.63
CA TYR A 31 -30.33 34.81 -0.92
C TYR A 31 -31.85 34.79 -1.09
N VAL A 32 -32.36 34.46 -2.28
CA VAL A 32 -33.82 34.36 -2.48
C VAL A 32 -34.41 33.20 -1.65
N ARG A 33 -33.74 32.03 -1.60
CA ARG A 33 -34.18 30.91 -0.74
C ARG A 33 -34.15 31.27 0.74
N GLU A 34 -33.05 31.84 1.20
CA GLU A 34 -32.87 32.26 2.59
C GLU A 34 -33.93 33.29 3.00
N LEU A 35 -34.15 34.32 2.17
CA LEU A 35 -35.17 35.34 2.44
C LEU A 35 -36.58 34.76 2.43
N LYS A 36 -36.88 33.82 1.52
CA LYS A 36 -38.16 33.12 1.48
C LYS A 36 -38.40 32.30 2.75
N GLU A 37 -37.39 31.61 3.28
CA GLU A 37 -37.46 30.89 4.57
C GLU A 37 -37.73 31.84 5.75
N LEU A 38 -37.23 33.07 5.66
CA LEU A 38 -37.52 34.14 6.63
C LEU A 38 -38.87 34.82 6.41
N GLY A 39 -39.64 34.42 5.38
CA GLY A 39 -40.92 35.03 5.00
C GLY A 39 -40.80 36.36 4.25
N ILE A 40 -39.60 36.72 3.79
CA ILE A 40 -39.30 37.99 3.12
C ILE A 40 -39.32 37.78 1.60
N GLY A 41 -40.25 38.45 0.92
CA GLY A 41 -40.35 38.41 -0.54
C GLY A 41 -39.46 39.43 -1.24
N VAL A 42 -38.94 39.07 -2.41
CA VAL A 42 -38.20 39.96 -3.31
C VAL A 42 -39.05 40.19 -4.57
N ILE A 43 -39.35 41.45 -4.87
CA ILE A 43 -40.05 41.85 -6.10
C ILE A 43 -39.02 42.34 -7.10
N PHE A 44 -38.99 41.70 -8.27
CA PHE A 44 -38.20 42.11 -9.43
C PHE A 44 -39.09 42.83 -10.44
N GLU A 45 -38.97 44.16 -10.52
CA GLU A 45 -39.87 44.98 -11.34
C GLU A 45 -39.77 44.67 -12.84
N LYS A 46 -38.55 44.55 -13.38
CA LYS A 46 -38.33 44.35 -14.81
C LYS A 46 -38.80 42.98 -15.28
N GLU A 47 -38.57 41.95 -14.48
CA GLU A 47 -38.96 40.58 -14.77
C GLU A 47 -40.43 40.29 -14.39
N ASN A 48 -41.07 41.21 -13.65
CA ASN A 48 -42.45 41.10 -13.15
C ASN A 48 -42.68 39.81 -12.33
N ILE A 49 -41.75 39.56 -11.39
CA ILE A 49 -41.71 38.36 -10.55
C ILE A 49 -41.71 38.77 -9.07
N ASP A 50 -42.53 38.09 -8.29
CA ASP A 50 -42.48 38.10 -6.82
C ASP A 50 -42.00 36.74 -6.34
N THR A 51 -40.93 36.67 -5.55
CA THR A 51 -40.38 35.39 -5.11
C THR A 51 -41.27 34.60 -4.16
N LEU A 52 -42.34 35.21 -3.62
CA LEU A 52 -43.35 34.52 -2.82
C LEU A 52 -44.48 33.90 -3.66
N ASP A 53 -44.58 34.24 -4.95
CA ASP A 53 -45.60 33.71 -5.85
C ASP A 53 -45.11 32.48 -6.65
N ALA A 54 -46.01 31.90 -7.45
CA ALA A 54 -45.69 30.75 -8.31
C ALA A 54 -44.65 31.06 -9.40
N LYS A 55 -44.52 32.32 -9.85
CA LYS A 55 -43.47 32.76 -10.79
C LYS A 55 -42.11 32.80 -10.10
N GLY A 56 -42.07 33.02 -8.79
CA GLY A 56 -40.89 32.86 -7.94
C GLY A 56 -40.27 31.46 -8.03
N GLU A 57 -41.08 30.39 -8.09
CA GLU A 57 -40.59 29.01 -8.26
C GLU A 57 -39.99 28.76 -9.65
N VAL A 58 -40.60 29.33 -10.69
CA VAL A 58 -40.04 29.27 -12.06
C VAL A 58 -38.69 29.98 -12.12
N LEU A 59 -38.58 31.16 -11.50
CA LEU A 59 -37.33 31.89 -11.38
C LEU A 59 -36.26 31.06 -10.65
N LEU A 60 -36.60 30.47 -9.50
CA LEU A 60 -35.69 29.61 -8.76
C LEU A 60 -35.22 28.40 -9.58
N THR A 61 -36.10 27.82 -10.39
CA THR A 61 -35.77 26.69 -11.28
C THR A 61 -34.78 27.11 -12.38
N ILE A 62 -35.02 28.25 -13.04
CA ILE A 62 -34.11 28.79 -14.07
C ILE A 62 -32.75 29.13 -13.46
N LEU A 63 -32.74 29.83 -12.32
CA LEU A 63 -31.51 30.18 -11.61
C LEU A 63 -30.76 28.92 -11.16
N SER A 64 -31.47 27.87 -10.73
CA SER A 64 -30.86 26.59 -10.35
C SER A 64 -30.20 25.90 -11.56
N SER A 65 -30.87 25.90 -12.73
CA SER A 65 -30.32 25.35 -13.97
C SER A 65 -29.06 26.09 -14.41
N LEU A 66 -29.09 27.43 -14.40
CA LEU A 66 -27.93 28.26 -14.73
C LEU A 66 -26.77 28.08 -13.74
N ALA A 67 -27.05 28.01 -12.45
CA ALA A 67 -26.04 27.76 -11.42
C ALA A 67 -25.39 26.36 -11.57
N GLN A 68 -26.18 25.36 -11.99
CA GLN A 68 -25.69 24.02 -12.29
C GLN A 68 -24.78 24.01 -13.53
N ASP A 69 -25.15 24.73 -14.59
CA ASP A 69 -24.34 24.86 -15.80
C ASP A 69 -23.02 25.61 -15.53
N GLU A 70 -23.06 26.70 -14.74
CA GLU A 70 -21.86 27.43 -14.30
C GLU A 70 -20.94 26.52 -13.46
N SER A 71 -21.50 25.74 -12.53
CA SER A 71 -20.75 24.78 -11.72
C SER A 71 -20.09 23.69 -12.57
N ARG A 72 -20.78 23.22 -13.62
CA ARG A 72 -20.24 22.28 -14.60
C ARG A 72 -19.09 22.90 -15.38
N SER A 73 -19.29 24.08 -15.95
CA SER A 73 -18.29 24.83 -16.73
C SER A 73 -17.02 25.11 -15.93
N ILE A 74 -17.14 25.57 -14.68
CA ILE A 74 -15.99 25.78 -13.77
C ILE A 74 -15.22 24.48 -13.54
N SER A 75 -15.95 23.37 -13.33
CA SER A 75 -15.35 22.05 -13.11
C SER A 75 -14.61 21.56 -14.35
N GLU A 76 -15.18 21.73 -15.54
CA GLU A 76 -14.57 21.37 -16.82
C GLU A 76 -13.32 22.20 -17.10
N ASN A 77 -13.39 23.53 -16.93
CA ASN A 77 -12.25 24.44 -17.10
C ASN A 77 -11.11 24.14 -16.12
N SER A 78 -11.44 23.87 -14.84
CA SER A 78 -10.44 23.49 -13.83
C SER A 78 -9.77 22.17 -14.19
N THR A 79 -10.55 21.18 -14.64
CA THR A 79 -10.05 19.88 -15.06
C THR A 79 -9.14 20.01 -16.28
N TRP A 80 -9.54 20.81 -17.27
CA TRP A 80 -8.75 21.09 -18.46
C TRP A 80 -7.43 21.78 -18.12
N GLY A 81 -7.44 22.79 -17.24
CA GLY A 81 -6.23 23.46 -16.77
C GLY A 81 -5.28 22.53 -16.00
N ILE A 82 -5.82 21.57 -15.24
CA ILE A 82 -5.00 20.52 -14.59
C ILE A 82 -4.37 19.59 -15.62
N ARG A 83 -5.14 19.11 -16.61
CA ARG A 83 -4.62 18.23 -17.67
C ARG A 83 -3.52 18.88 -18.48
N ARG A 84 -3.71 20.14 -18.90
CA ARG A 84 -2.70 20.89 -19.66
C ARG A 84 -1.40 21.11 -18.89
N ARG A 85 -1.50 21.22 -17.56
CA ARG A 85 -0.33 21.23 -16.67
C ARG A 85 0.38 19.89 -16.60
N TYR A 86 -0.36 18.78 -16.56
CA TYR A 86 0.25 17.45 -16.61
C TYR A 86 0.91 17.17 -17.96
N GLU A 87 0.29 17.54 -19.08
CA GLU A 87 0.86 17.44 -20.43
C GLU A 87 2.19 18.19 -20.58
N SER A 88 2.32 19.34 -19.89
CA SER A 88 3.54 20.15 -19.89
C SER A 88 4.53 19.79 -18.78
N GLY A 89 4.28 18.72 -18.01
CA GLY A 89 5.13 18.30 -16.90
C GLY A 89 5.16 19.26 -15.71
N LYS A 90 4.29 20.27 -15.67
CA LYS A 90 4.26 21.32 -14.63
C LYS A 90 3.22 21.00 -13.57
N PHE A 91 3.62 20.27 -12.53
CA PHE A 91 2.74 19.90 -11.43
C PHE A 91 3.43 20.08 -10.08
N GLY A 92 2.64 20.42 -9.07
CA GLY A 92 3.13 20.49 -7.69
C GLY A 92 2.94 19.15 -7.00
N MET A 93 3.94 18.71 -6.25
CA MET A 93 3.84 17.55 -5.37
C MET A 93 3.84 17.98 -3.91
N SER A 94 2.84 17.54 -3.16
CA SER A 94 2.78 17.79 -1.72
C SER A 94 3.72 16.85 -0.98
N THR A 95 4.67 17.41 -0.24
CA THR A 95 5.60 16.67 0.63
C THR A 95 5.07 16.47 2.05
N LYS A 96 3.94 17.09 2.41
CA LYS A 96 3.37 17.08 3.78
C LYS A 96 3.11 15.69 4.37
N ARG A 97 2.89 14.68 3.53
CA ARG A 97 2.64 13.28 3.94
C ARG A 97 3.49 12.31 3.13
N PHE A 98 4.71 12.73 2.83
CA PHE A 98 5.65 11.98 2.03
C PHE A 98 7.00 11.96 2.75
N LEU A 99 7.44 10.79 3.17
CA LEU A 99 8.70 10.62 3.88
C LEU A 99 9.83 10.52 2.85
N GLY A 100 10.99 11.12 3.13
CA GLY A 100 12.18 10.98 2.29
C GLY A 100 12.45 12.17 1.38
N TYR A 101 11.46 13.04 1.15
CA TYR A 101 11.60 14.21 0.28
C TYR A 101 11.07 15.49 0.93
N ASP A 102 11.79 16.58 0.71
CA ASP A 102 11.35 17.94 0.97
C ASP A 102 10.98 18.65 -0.35
N ALA A 103 10.34 19.81 -0.24
CA ALA A 103 10.00 20.65 -1.38
C ALA A 103 10.98 21.82 -1.45
N ASP A 104 11.57 22.08 -2.62
CA ASP A 104 12.37 23.28 -2.85
C ASP A 104 11.47 24.54 -2.98
N GLU A 105 12.11 25.68 -3.22
CA GLU A 105 11.42 26.97 -3.43
C GLU A 105 10.45 26.95 -4.63
N ASN A 106 10.68 26.06 -5.59
CA ASN A 106 9.87 25.89 -6.79
C ASN A 106 8.78 24.81 -6.64
N GLY A 107 8.74 24.11 -5.50
CA GLY A 107 7.82 23.00 -5.23
C GLY A 107 8.21 21.66 -5.87
N GLN A 108 9.47 21.50 -6.28
CA GLN A 108 10.07 20.25 -6.76
C GLN A 108 10.57 19.39 -5.59
N LEU A 109 10.65 18.07 -5.81
CA LEU A 109 11.09 17.13 -4.79
C LEU A 109 12.61 17.12 -4.69
N VAL A 110 13.12 17.29 -3.47
CA VAL A 110 14.55 17.18 -3.14
C VAL A 110 14.71 16.13 -2.05
N VAL A 111 15.68 15.23 -2.21
CA VAL A 111 15.94 14.16 -1.24
C VAL A 111 16.30 14.76 0.11
N ASN A 112 15.62 14.31 1.17
CA ASN A 112 16.01 14.56 2.55
C ASN A 112 16.87 13.39 3.03
N PRO A 113 18.20 13.55 3.21
CA PRO A 113 19.11 12.43 3.48
C PRO A 113 18.78 11.66 4.77
N GLU A 114 18.30 12.36 5.81
CA GLU A 114 17.96 11.73 7.09
C GLU A 114 16.71 10.87 6.98
N GLN A 115 15.69 11.36 6.25
CA GLN A 115 14.46 10.58 6.03
C GLN A 115 14.65 9.49 4.98
N ALA A 116 15.49 9.72 3.98
CA ALA A 116 15.79 8.76 2.92
C ALA A 116 16.38 7.46 3.49
N LYS A 117 17.23 7.53 4.53
CA LYS A 117 17.73 6.35 5.25
C LYS A 117 16.61 5.43 5.77
N ILE A 118 15.50 6.00 6.24
CA ILE A 118 14.34 5.23 6.71
C ILE A 118 13.65 4.52 5.55
N VAL A 119 13.54 5.18 4.41
CA VAL A 119 12.97 4.61 3.18
C VAL A 119 13.85 3.48 2.68
N VAL A 120 15.15 3.69 2.53
CA VAL A 120 16.12 2.66 2.11
C VAL A 120 16.03 1.44 3.03
N ARG A 121 16.03 1.66 4.35
CA ARG A 121 15.89 0.58 5.33
C ARG A 121 14.57 -0.18 5.21
N LEU A 122 13.46 0.50 4.92
CA LEU A 122 12.17 -0.17 4.69
C LEU A 122 12.23 -1.12 3.49
N TYR A 123 12.84 -0.70 2.38
CA TYR A 123 12.99 -1.53 1.19
C TYR A 123 13.91 -2.73 1.47
N ASP A 124 15.03 -2.50 2.14
CA ASP A 124 15.99 -3.54 2.51
C ASP A 124 15.37 -4.58 3.47
N GLU A 125 14.77 -4.15 4.57
CA GLU A 125 14.10 -5.06 5.51
C GLU A 125 12.94 -5.84 4.86
N TYR A 126 12.21 -5.21 3.92
CA TYR A 126 11.15 -5.92 3.21
C TYR A 126 11.71 -7.01 2.31
N LEU A 127 12.75 -6.71 1.53
CA LEU A 127 13.45 -7.69 0.70
C LEU A 127 14.13 -8.76 1.54
N SER A 128 14.58 -8.45 2.76
CA SER A 128 15.12 -9.43 3.72
C SER A 128 14.06 -10.37 4.32
N GLY A 129 12.88 -10.47 3.74
CA GLY A 129 11.83 -11.41 4.15
C GLY A 129 10.90 -10.90 5.25
N LYS A 130 11.12 -9.69 5.79
CA LYS A 130 10.27 -9.14 6.85
C LYS A 130 8.94 -8.66 6.26
N THR A 131 7.87 -8.81 7.04
CA THR A 131 6.54 -8.26 6.67
C THR A 131 6.44 -6.81 7.14
N VAL A 132 5.60 -6.01 6.47
CA VAL A 132 5.37 -4.61 6.87
C VAL A 132 4.92 -4.47 8.33
N ASP A 133 4.21 -5.47 8.87
CA ASP A 133 3.77 -5.48 10.26
C ASP A 133 4.93 -5.76 11.24
N TYR A 134 5.90 -6.59 10.84
CA TYR A 134 7.12 -6.79 11.61
C TYR A 134 8.00 -5.53 11.59
N ILE A 135 8.25 -4.96 10.40
CA ILE A 135 9.03 -3.72 10.23
C ILE A 135 8.40 -2.57 11.02
N LYS A 136 7.07 -2.45 10.98
CA LYS A 136 6.32 -1.50 11.80
C LYS A 136 6.66 -1.63 13.29
N ARG A 137 6.58 -2.83 13.87
CA ARG A 137 6.90 -3.05 15.28
C ARG A 137 8.34 -2.72 15.61
N THR A 138 9.26 -3.05 14.71
CA THR A 138 10.69 -2.72 14.84
C THR A 138 10.89 -1.20 14.86
N PHE A 139 10.31 -0.47 13.92
CA PHE A 139 10.40 0.99 13.85
C PHE A 139 9.77 1.67 15.07
N GLU A 140 8.63 1.16 15.55
CA GLU A 140 7.97 1.64 16.76
C GLU A 140 8.83 1.41 18.01
N ARG A 141 9.46 0.23 18.14
CA ARG A 141 10.34 -0.14 19.26
C ARG A 141 11.59 0.73 19.30
N GLU A 142 12.15 1.06 18.14
CA GLU A 142 13.35 1.89 18.00
C GLU A 142 13.06 3.40 18.07
N GLY A 143 11.78 3.79 18.13
CA GLY A 143 11.38 5.19 18.22
C GLY A 143 11.60 5.99 16.92
N ILE A 144 11.57 5.31 15.76
CA ILE A 144 11.73 5.97 14.45
C ILE A 144 10.52 6.84 14.17
N LYS A 145 10.79 8.12 13.87
CA LYS A 145 9.75 9.11 13.57
C LYS A 145 9.28 8.98 12.12
N ASN A 146 7.96 8.99 11.93
CA ASN A 146 7.31 9.05 10.62
C ASN A 146 7.23 10.51 10.09
N TRP A 147 6.55 10.72 8.96
CA TRP A 147 6.36 12.03 8.32
C TRP A 147 5.68 13.08 9.22
N ASN A 148 4.88 12.66 10.21
CA ASN A 148 4.20 13.55 11.15
C ASN A 148 4.98 13.72 12.47
N ARG A 149 6.25 13.28 12.50
CA ARG A 149 7.17 13.33 13.65
C ARG A 149 6.75 12.49 14.86
N LYS A 150 5.74 11.62 14.72
CA LYS A 150 5.38 10.62 15.74
C LYS A 150 6.04 9.29 15.43
N THR A 151 6.10 8.43 16.45
CA THR A 151 6.69 7.09 16.35
C THR A 151 5.67 6.01 16.04
N VAL A 152 4.38 6.34 15.89
CA VAL A 152 3.32 5.37 15.59
C VAL A 152 3.23 5.15 14.09
N TRP A 153 3.30 3.90 13.66
CA TRP A 153 3.29 3.50 12.26
C TRP A 153 2.04 2.69 11.91
N GLN A 154 1.57 2.83 10.67
CA GLN A 154 0.50 1.99 10.13
C GLN A 154 1.10 1.08 9.07
N ALA A 155 0.78 -0.22 9.13
CA ALA A 155 1.25 -1.20 8.14
C ALA A 155 0.82 -0.80 6.72
N THR A 156 -0.38 -0.25 6.56
CA THR A 156 -0.89 0.29 5.29
C THR A 156 -0.05 1.45 4.76
N THR A 157 0.55 2.26 5.62
CA THR A 157 1.45 3.34 5.19
C THR A 157 2.76 2.76 4.66
N LEU A 158 3.39 1.84 5.38
CA LEU A 158 4.62 1.18 4.91
C LEU A 158 4.37 0.44 3.59
N GLN A 159 3.23 -0.26 3.48
CA GLN A 159 2.81 -0.90 2.24
C GLN A 159 2.67 0.11 1.09
N SER A 160 2.02 1.25 1.33
CA SER A 160 1.87 2.29 0.31
C SER A 160 3.20 2.94 -0.08
N MET A 161 4.18 2.95 0.82
CA MET A 161 5.52 3.46 0.53
C MET A 161 6.25 2.53 -0.43
N LEU A 162 6.21 1.21 -0.20
CA LEU A 162 6.83 0.20 -1.07
C LEU A 162 6.30 0.24 -2.52
N CYS A 163 5.04 0.67 -2.72
CA CYS A 163 4.41 0.77 -4.04
C CYS A 163 4.52 2.16 -4.68
N ASN A 164 5.12 3.15 -4.00
CA ASN A 164 5.14 4.52 -4.49
C ASN A 164 6.27 4.69 -5.50
N GLU A 165 5.93 4.92 -6.77
CA GLU A 165 6.88 5.08 -7.88
C GLU A 165 7.83 6.25 -7.68
N LYS A 166 7.45 7.23 -6.85
CA LYS A 166 8.28 8.40 -6.57
C LYS A 166 9.61 8.03 -5.94
N TYR A 167 9.68 6.95 -5.18
CA TYR A 167 10.96 6.54 -4.59
C TYR A 167 11.99 6.10 -5.62
N LYS A 168 11.56 5.68 -6.83
CA LYS A 168 12.44 5.39 -7.96
C LYS A 168 12.62 6.56 -8.94
N GLY A 169 12.20 7.76 -8.55
CA GLY A 169 12.32 8.98 -9.36
C GLY A 169 11.16 9.27 -10.30
N ASP A 170 10.18 8.36 -10.42
CA ASP A 170 9.07 8.51 -11.35
C ASP A 170 7.91 9.34 -10.77
N ALA A 171 7.08 9.90 -11.65
CA ALA A 171 5.82 10.53 -11.27
C ALA A 171 4.67 10.05 -12.15
N ILE A 172 3.67 9.39 -11.55
CA ILE A 172 2.42 9.06 -12.22
C ILE A 172 1.33 10.07 -11.82
N LEU A 173 0.86 10.83 -12.80
CA LEU A 173 -0.14 11.87 -12.64
C LEU A 173 -1.53 11.34 -13.00
N GLN A 174 -2.56 12.03 -12.50
CA GLN A 174 -3.96 11.72 -12.82
C GLN A 174 -4.41 10.30 -12.40
N LYS A 175 -3.86 9.78 -11.29
CA LYS A 175 -4.27 8.50 -10.64
C LYS A 175 -5.73 8.45 -10.18
N SER A 176 -6.41 9.60 -10.14
CA SER A 176 -7.82 9.71 -9.79
C SER A 176 -8.44 10.92 -10.46
N TYR A 177 -9.76 10.90 -10.63
CA TYR A 177 -10.51 11.97 -11.27
C TYR A 177 -11.87 12.16 -10.64
N THR A 178 -12.49 13.30 -10.92
CA THR A 178 -13.84 13.62 -10.48
C THR A 178 -14.83 13.00 -11.47
N VAL A 179 -15.66 12.07 -11.01
CA VAL A 179 -16.66 11.38 -11.84
C VAL A 179 -17.91 12.23 -11.99
N ASP A 180 -18.30 12.90 -10.92
CA ASP A 180 -19.49 13.74 -10.88
C ASP A 180 -19.15 15.10 -10.30
N PHE A 181 -19.43 16.15 -11.07
CA PHE A 181 -19.17 17.53 -10.71
C PHE A 181 -20.13 18.05 -9.63
N LEU A 182 -21.32 17.44 -9.50
CA LEU A 182 -22.32 17.80 -8.49
C LEU A 182 -21.93 17.24 -7.11
N SER A 183 -21.77 15.92 -7.01
CA SER A 183 -21.38 15.27 -5.74
C SER A 183 -19.90 15.43 -5.40
N LYS A 184 -19.07 15.93 -6.34
CA LYS A 184 -17.59 15.97 -6.24
C LYS A 184 -16.98 14.59 -5.97
N LYS A 185 -17.70 13.52 -6.29
CA LYS A 185 -17.24 12.14 -6.08
C LYS A 185 -16.02 11.87 -6.95
N ARG A 186 -14.95 11.37 -6.33
CA ARG A 186 -13.73 10.97 -7.01
C ARG A 186 -13.63 9.46 -7.15
N ALA A 187 -13.11 9.00 -8.28
CA ALA A 187 -12.76 7.60 -8.52
C ALA A 187 -11.26 7.48 -8.82
N LYS A 188 -10.70 6.29 -8.56
CA LYS A 188 -9.37 5.93 -9.06
C LYS A 188 -9.46 5.80 -10.58
N ASN A 189 -8.38 6.20 -11.25
CA ASN A 189 -8.26 6.07 -12.69
C ASN A 189 -7.61 4.70 -12.99
N GLN A 190 -8.34 3.82 -13.66
CA GLN A 190 -7.92 2.51 -14.14
C GLN A 190 -7.75 2.49 -15.67
N GLY A 191 -7.76 3.66 -16.32
CA GLY A 191 -7.65 3.82 -17.77
C GLY A 191 -8.83 4.54 -18.40
N GLU A 192 -9.81 4.98 -17.60
CA GLU A 192 -10.96 5.75 -18.11
C GLU A 192 -10.54 7.10 -18.70
N ILE A 193 -9.43 7.65 -18.23
CA ILE A 193 -8.81 8.86 -18.77
C ILE A 193 -7.30 8.70 -18.82
N GLN A 194 -6.65 9.45 -19.72
CA GLN A 194 -5.20 9.44 -19.86
C GLN A 194 -4.48 9.71 -18.52
N GLN A 195 -3.54 8.83 -18.20
CA GLN A 195 -2.53 9.02 -17.16
C GLN A 195 -1.25 9.51 -17.81
N PHE A 196 -0.48 10.31 -17.08
CA PHE A 196 0.83 10.79 -17.53
C PHE A 196 1.87 10.16 -16.62
N HIS A 197 2.76 9.38 -17.21
CA HIS A 197 3.92 8.80 -16.54
C HIS A 197 5.14 9.57 -16.99
N ILE A 198 5.82 10.19 -16.02
CA ILE A 198 7.04 10.95 -16.23
C ILE A 198 8.15 10.17 -15.55
N GLU A 199 9.06 9.63 -16.34
CA GLU A 199 10.26 8.95 -15.88
C GLU A 199 11.31 9.99 -15.48
N ASP A 200 12.16 9.62 -14.52
CA ASP A 200 13.29 10.45 -14.05
C ASP A 200 12.89 11.91 -13.74
N ASN A 201 11.76 12.05 -13.02
CA ASN A 201 11.20 13.36 -12.69
C ASN A 201 12.00 14.07 -11.59
N HIS A 202 12.62 13.30 -10.70
CA HIS A 202 13.39 13.78 -9.56
C HIS A 202 14.37 12.70 -9.11
N GLU A 203 15.36 13.08 -8.29
CA GLU A 203 16.36 12.16 -7.77
C GLU A 203 15.71 11.00 -7.00
N ALA A 204 16.04 9.77 -7.41
CA ALA A 204 15.55 8.55 -6.80
C ALA A 204 16.20 8.29 -5.44
N ILE A 205 15.42 7.89 -4.44
CA ILE A 205 15.95 7.37 -3.16
C ILE A 205 16.31 5.89 -3.28
N ILE A 206 15.55 5.16 -4.10
CA ILE A 206 15.68 3.73 -4.31
C ILE A 206 16.03 3.49 -5.77
N ASP A 207 17.05 2.67 -6.01
CA ASP A 207 17.39 2.23 -7.36
C ASP A 207 16.18 1.58 -8.05
N PRO A 208 15.88 1.92 -9.32
CA PRO A 208 14.75 1.35 -10.05
C PRO A 208 14.70 -0.19 -10.01
N LEU A 209 15.85 -0.88 -10.07
CA LEU A 209 15.95 -2.33 -10.00
C LEU A 209 15.47 -2.86 -8.64
N ILE A 210 15.88 -2.21 -7.54
CA ILE A 210 15.43 -2.56 -6.18
C ILE A 210 13.92 -2.31 -6.02
N TRP A 211 13.42 -1.20 -6.58
CA TRP A 211 12.00 -0.88 -6.52
C TRP A 211 11.16 -1.92 -7.27
N GLU A 212 11.62 -2.36 -8.44
CA GLU A 212 10.99 -3.40 -9.25
C GLU A 212 11.06 -4.77 -8.56
N ALA A 213 12.21 -5.13 -7.97
CA ALA A 213 12.37 -6.34 -7.15
C ALA A 213 11.34 -6.40 -6.02
N VAL A 214 11.06 -5.27 -5.34
CA VAL A 214 10.01 -5.20 -4.32
C VAL A 214 8.61 -5.43 -4.87
N GLN A 215 8.30 -4.97 -6.09
CA GLN A 215 6.99 -5.25 -6.69
C GLN A 215 6.84 -6.74 -7.04
N LEU A 216 7.90 -7.34 -7.59
CA LEU A 216 7.95 -8.78 -7.88
C LEU A 216 7.87 -9.63 -6.60
N GLU A 217 8.53 -9.20 -5.52
CA GLU A 217 8.46 -9.88 -4.22
C GLU A 217 7.04 -9.80 -3.62
N GLN A 218 6.35 -8.67 -3.75
CA GLN A 218 4.94 -8.56 -3.33
C GLN A 218 4.05 -9.53 -4.10
N GLU A 219 4.21 -9.60 -5.43
CA GLU A 219 3.47 -10.51 -6.29
C GLU A 219 3.73 -11.97 -5.91
N ARG A 220 5.00 -12.32 -5.73
CA ARG A 220 5.44 -13.64 -5.29
C ARG A 220 4.80 -14.03 -3.96
N ARG A 221 4.82 -13.14 -2.95
CA ARG A 221 4.20 -13.40 -1.64
C ARG A 221 2.69 -13.56 -1.75
N ARG A 222 2.02 -12.80 -2.62
CA ARG A 222 0.59 -12.97 -2.88
C ARG A 222 0.29 -14.37 -3.43
N LYS A 223 1.02 -14.79 -4.48
CA LYS A 223 0.87 -16.13 -5.07
C LYS A 223 1.12 -17.23 -4.04
N TYR A 224 2.21 -17.11 -3.27
CA TYR A 224 2.53 -18.06 -2.19
C TYR A 224 1.39 -18.20 -1.16
N ILE A 225 0.79 -17.09 -0.75
CA ILE A 225 -0.34 -17.08 0.21
C ILE A 225 -1.55 -17.82 -0.38
N GLU A 226 -1.87 -17.57 -1.65
CA GLU A 226 -2.98 -18.21 -2.37
C GLU A 226 -2.72 -19.72 -2.58
N GLU A 227 -1.52 -20.10 -3.01
CA GLU A 227 -1.12 -21.47 -3.31
C GLU A 227 -1.11 -22.38 -2.06
N HIS A 228 -0.67 -21.83 -0.92
CA HIS A 228 -0.54 -22.59 0.33
C HIS A 228 -1.68 -22.35 1.34
N GLY A 229 -2.71 -21.59 0.95
CA GLY A 229 -3.89 -21.31 1.76
C GLY A 229 -3.58 -20.75 3.15
N THR A 230 -2.55 -19.92 3.28
CA THR A 230 -2.23 -19.19 4.52
C THR A 230 -2.90 -17.81 4.50
N ASN A 231 -3.04 -17.18 5.67
CA ASN A 231 -3.56 -15.81 5.77
C ASN A 231 -2.44 -14.75 5.72
N SER A 232 -1.18 -15.17 5.84
CA SER A 232 -0.04 -14.26 5.93
C SER A 232 1.25 -14.97 5.52
N TYR A 233 2.17 -14.23 4.88
CA TYR A 233 3.50 -14.72 4.55
C TYR A 233 4.36 -15.02 5.77
N SER A 234 4.24 -14.19 6.82
CA SER A 234 4.82 -14.42 8.15
C SER A 234 4.00 -13.67 9.20
N HIS A 235 3.93 -14.20 10.41
CA HIS A 235 3.18 -13.60 11.51
C HIS A 235 3.90 -13.75 12.85
N LYS A 236 4.30 -12.60 13.41
CA LYS A 236 5.04 -12.47 14.68
C LYS A 236 6.26 -13.40 14.76
N PRO A 237 7.21 -13.30 13.81
CA PRO A 237 8.38 -14.17 13.75
C PRO A 237 9.18 -14.18 15.06
N GLU A 238 9.12 -13.10 15.85
CA GLU A 238 9.80 -12.99 17.15
C GLU A 238 9.38 -14.07 18.17
N THR A 239 8.17 -14.64 18.00
CA THR A 239 7.64 -15.69 18.89
C THR A 239 7.19 -16.94 18.12
N ASN A 240 7.10 -16.83 16.80
CA ASN A 240 6.61 -17.86 15.89
C ASN A 240 7.38 -17.81 14.55
N PRO A 241 8.67 -18.18 14.55
CA PRO A 241 9.59 -17.94 13.44
C PRO A 241 9.11 -18.57 12.13
N PHE A 242 8.58 -19.80 12.18
CA PHE A 242 8.15 -20.53 10.99
C PHE A 242 6.69 -20.25 10.56
N ALA A 243 6.03 -19.23 11.11
CA ALA A 243 4.66 -18.90 10.73
C ALA A 243 4.55 -18.60 9.23
N GLY A 244 3.71 -19.35 8.51
CA GLY A 244 3.58 -19.19 7.06
C GLY A 244 4.74 -19.77 6.24
N LYS A 245 5.76 -20.37 6.88
CA LYS A 245 6.97 -20.90 6.22
C LYS A 245 6.99 -22.41 6.06
N ILE A 246 6.02 -23.11 6.65
CA ILE A 246 5.97 -24.58 6.61
C ILE A 246 4.80 -25.03 5.76
N VAL A 247 5.08 -25.88 4.78
CA VAL A 247 4.13 -26.34 3.76
C VAL A 247 4.00 -27.86 3.83
N CYS A 248 2.78 -28.35 3.60
CA CYS A 248 2.50 -29.78 3.51
C CYS A 248 2.90 -30.33 2.14
N GLY A 249 3.87 -31.24 2.07
CA GLY A 249 4.25 -31.91 0.82
C GLY A 249 3.15 -32.80 0.22
N THR A 250 2.10 -33.14 0.98
CA THR A 250 0.98 -33.97 0.49
C THR A 250 -0.19 -33.15 -0.08
N CYS A 251 -0.59 -32.07 0.59
CA CYS A 251 -1.78 -31.28 0.22
C CYS A 251 -1.48 -29.82 -0.15
N ASN A 252 -0.19 -29.45 -0.15
CA ASN A 252 0.33 -28.11 -0.40
C ASN A 252 -0.16 -26.99 0.53
N GLN A 253 -0.96 -27.30 1.56
CA GLN A 253 -1.45 -26.31 2.52
C GLN A 253 -0.45 -26.04 3.65
N SER A 254 -0.53 -24.84 4.21
CA SER A 254 0.35 -24.41 5.30
C SER A 254 0.15 -25.21 6.59
N TYR A 255 1.23 -25.35 7.36
CA TYR A 255 1.18 -25.85 8.73
C TYR A 255 0.81 -24.73 9.71
N ALA A 256 0.25 -25.09 10.85
CA ALA A 256 0.03 -24.21 11.98
C ALA A 256 0.76 -24.73 13.22
N ARG A 257 1.32 -23.79 13.98
CA ARG A 257 1.91 -24.08 15.29
C ARG A 257 0.83 -24.39 16.32
N LYS A 258 1.06 -25.45 17.10
CA LYS A 258 0.21 -25.95 18.18
C LYS A 258 1.06 -26.12 19.44
N GLY A 259 0.47 -25.83 20.59
CA GLY A 259 1.06 -26.14 21.89
C GLY A 259 0.53 -27.47 22.39
N TRP A 260 1.38 -28.47 22.54
CA TRP A 260 1.02 -29.78 23.08
C TRP A 260 1.63 -29.93 24.47
N LYS A 261 0.82 -30.33 25.44
CA LYS A 261 1.28 -30.59 26.81
C LYS A 261 1.31 -32.09 27.04
N THR A 262 2.47 -32.63 27.42
CA THR A 262 2.64 -34.03 27.80
C THR A 262 3.24 -34.08 29.20
N GLY A 263 2.43 -34.43 30.20
CA GLY A 263 2.81 -34.26 31.61
C GLY A 263 3.10 -32.79 31.92
N ASP A 264 4.29 -32.50 32.44
CA ASP A 264 4.75 -31.13 32.73
C ASP A 264 5.52 -30.47 31.57
N VAL A 265 5.76 -31.20 30.47
CA VAL A 265 6.52 -30.68 29.32
C VAL A 265 5.57 -30.02 28.31
N TYR A 266 5.87 -28.78 27.95
CA TYR A 266 5.20 -28.06 26.88
C TYR A 266 6.03 -28.14 25.59
N ARG A 267 5.46 -28.72 24.54
CA ARG A 267 6.09 -28.88 23.22
C ARG A 267 5.40 -27.99 22.19
N LYS A 268 6.20 -27.42 21.30
CA LYS A 268 5.74 -26.62 20.17
C LYS A 268 5.79 -27.48 18.92
N VAL A 269 4.60 -27.86 18.45
CA VAL A 269 4.43 -28.82 17.37
C VAL A 269 3.77 -28.13 16.18
N TRP A 270 4.24 -28.41 14.98
CA TRP A 270 3.70 -27.94 13.73
C TRP A 270 2.86 -29.03 13.08
N GLN A 271 1.64 -28.68 12.68
CA GLN A 271 0.69 -29.62 12.08
C GLN A 271 -0.02 -28.98 10.89
N CYS A 272 -0.20 -29.75 9.81
CA CYS A 272 -0.97 -29.34 8.64
C CYS A 272 -2.36 -28.80 9.04
N GLN A 273 -2.73 -27.62 8.53
CA GLN A 273 -4.00 -26.98 8.88
C GLN A 273 -5.23 -27.77 8.39
N GLU A 274 -5.09 -28.51 7.29
CA GLU A 274 -6.16 -29.35 6.75
C GLU A 274 -6.39 -30.64 7.56
N ARG A 275 -5.52 -30.98 8.54
CA ARG A 275 -5.68 -32.22 9.31
C ARG A 275 -6.95 -32.25 10.15
N TYR A 276 -7.35 -31.12 10.74
CA TYR A 276 -8.57 -31.00 11.54
C TYR A 276 -9.31 -29.70 11.23
N LYS A 277 -9.45 -29.36 9.94
CA LYS A 277 -10.17 -28.17 9.50
C LYS A 277 -11.62 -28.15 9.97
N VAL A 278 -12.25 -29.32 9.94
CA VAL A 278 -13.55 -29.57 10.59
C VAL A 278 -13.29 -30.34 11.87
N LYS A 279 -13.77 -29.81 13.00
CA LYS A 279 -13.56 -30.42 14.32
C LYS A 279 -14.08 -31.86 14.33
N GLY A 280 -13.21 -32.82 14.65
CA GLY A 280 -13.54 -34.25 14.71
C GLY A 280 -13.44 -34.99 13.38
N VAL A 281 -13.17 -34.32 12.27
CA VAL A 281 -12.95 -34.94 10.95
C VAL A 281 -11.45 -34.90 10.65
N SER A 282 -10.86 -36.07 10.42
CA SER A 282 -9.48 -36.16 9.95
C SER A 282 -9.44 -35.85 8.46
N GLY A 283 -8.81 -34.74 8.09
CA GLY A 283 -8.50 -34.40 6.70
C GLY A 283 -7.11 -34.95 6.32
N CYS A 284 -6.15 -34.06 6.12
CA CYS A 284 -4.78 -34.44 5.74
C CYS A 284 -4.11 -35.33 6.81
N THR A 285 -3.55 -36.47 6.39
CA THR A 285 -2.90 -37.47 7.27
C THR A 285 -1.43 -37.18 7.56
N ASN A 286 -0.88 -36.11 6.98
CA ASN A 286 0.54 -35.81 7.10
C ASN A 286 0.98 -35.66 8.57
N ARG A 287 2.25 -36.02 8.82
CA ARG A 287 2.86 -36.03 10.13
C ARG A 287 2.98 -34.63 10.71
N HIS A 288 2.99 -34.59 12.04
CA HIS A 288 3.37 -33.38 12.77
C HIS A 288 4.89 -33.35 12.95
N ILE A 289 5.43 -32.19 13.25
CA ILE A 289 6.88 -32.01 13.43
C ILE A 289 7.16 -31.04 14.58
N ASP A 290 8.18 -31.31 15.39
CA ASP A 290 8.59 -30.39 16.45
C ASP A 290 9.34 -29.18 15.87
N GLU A 291 9.19 -28.01 16.51
CA GLU A 291 9.87 -26.77 16.11
C GLU A 291 11.40 -26.94 16.07
N GLU A 292 11.98 -27.65 17.04
CA GLU A 292 13.43 -27.94 17.11
C GLU A 292 13.93 -28.71 15.88
N VAL A 293 13.14 -29.62 15.32
CA VAL A 293 13.50 -30.38 14.12
C VAL A 293 13.55 -29.46 12.89
N LEU A 294 12.67 -28.45 12.83
CA LEU A 294 12.68 -27.45 11.76
C LEU A 294 13.90 -26.53 11.86
N GLU A 295 14.28 -26.13 13.08
CA GLU A 295 15.49 -25.35 13.32
C GLU A 295 16.75 -26.12 12.89
N GLU A 296 16.86 -27.39 13.28
CA GLU A 296 17.98 -28.25 12.84
C GLU A 296 17.98 -28.49 11.33
N ALA A 297 16.82 -28.75 10.72
CA ALA A 297 16.71 -28.93 9.28
C ALA A 297 17.18 -27.68 8.51
N PHE A 298 16.79 -26.48 8.97
CA PHE A 298 17.27 -25.23 8.37
C PHE A 298 18.79 -25.09 8.48
N LYS A 299 19.37 -25.35 9.66
CA LYS A 299 20.84 -25.28 9.85
C LYS A 299 21.59 -26.28 8.98
N MET A 300 21.12 -27.52 8.92
CA MET A 300 21.70 -28.56 8.08
C MET A 300 21.63 -28.18 6.60
N ALA A 301 20.47 -27.73 6.13
CA ALA A 301 20.27 -27.30 4.76
C ALA A 301 21.19 -26.13 4.39
N TRP A 302 21.26 -25.10 5.23
CA TRP A 302 22.13 -23.94 4.98
C TRP A 302 23.60 -24.34 4.90
N ASN A 303 24.07 -25.18 5.83
CA ASN A 303 25.45 -25.65 5.82
C ASN A 303 25.76 -26.52 4.59
N LEU A 304 24.78 -27.28 4.08
CA LEU A 304 24.94 -28.02 2.82
C LEU A 304 24.96 -27.08 1.60
N LEU A 305 24.15 -26.02 1.58
CA LEU A 305 24.21 -24.98 0.56
C LEU A 305 25.61 -24.35 0.53
N LEU A 306 26.15 -23.98 1.70
CA LEU A 306 27.51 -23.44 1.81
C LEU A 306 28.59 -24.42 1.34
N LYS A 307 28.43 -25.72 1.59
CA LYS A 307 29.34 -26.75 1.11
C LYS A 307 29.38 -26.81 -0.43
N ASN A 308 28.25 -26.55 -1.08
CA ASN A 308 28.10 -26.58 -2.54
C ASN A 308 28.19 -25.18 -3.19
N ARG A 309 28.71 -24.17 -2.48
CA ARG A 309 28.68 -22.77 -2.91
C ARG A 309 29.31 -22.48 -4.27
N GLU A 310 30.33 -23.24 -4.69
CA GLU A 310 30.98 -23.03 -5.99
C GLU A 310 30.06 -23.38 -7.16
N GLU A 311 29.17 -24.35 -6.98
CA GLU A 311 28.19 -24.72 -7.99
C GLU A 311 27.02 -23.71 -8.02
N THR A 312 26.52 -23.32 -6.85
CA THR A 312 25.44 -22.31 -6.75
C THR A 312 25.90 -20.93 -7.23
N LYS A 313 27.18 -20.58 -7.06
CA LYS A 313 27.75 -19.31 -7.52
C LYS A 313 27.63 -19.11 -9.03
N LYS A 314 27.79 -20.17 -9.84
CA LYS A 314 27.59 -20.09 -11.30
C LYS A 314 26.15 -19.76 -11.65
N ARG A 315 25.20 -20.35 -10.91
CA ARG A 315 23.77 -20.07 -11.08
C ARG A 315 23.44 -18.62 -10.69
N TRP A 316 23.98 -18.14 -9.58
CA TRP A 316 23.78 -16.73 -9.16
C TRP A 316 24.41 -15.76 -10.16
N GLN A 317 25.59 -16.03 -10.73
CA GLN A 317 26.16 -15.19 -11.80
C GLN A 317 25.22 -15.08 -13.00
N CYS A 318 24.62 -16.20 -13.43
CA CYS A 318 23.64 -16.19 -14.52
C CYS A 318 22.39 -15.35 -14.17
N PHE A 319 21.84 -15.52 -12.96
CA PHE A 319 20.68 -14.74 -12.52
C PHE A 319 20.99 -13.26 -12.31
N ALA A 320 22.21 -12.90 -11.89
CA ALA A 320 22.64 -11.52 -11.76
C ALA A 320 22.72 -10.80 -13.11
N GLU A 321 23.03 -11.50 -14.19
CA GLU A 321 23.11 -10.91 -15.54
C GLU A 321 21.78 -10.96 -16.31
N PHE A 322 21.03 -12.06 -16.20
CA PHE A 322 19.88 -12.33 -17.08
C PHE A 322 18.55 -12.54 -16.36
N GLY A 323 18.55 -12.58 -15.02
CA GLY A 323 17.34 -12.75 -14.24
C GLY A 323 16.41 -11.54 -14.32
N ASN A 324 15.17 -11.70 -13.86
CA ASN A 324 14.33 -10.55 -13.56
C ASN A 324 14.90 -9.75 -12.36
N PRO A 325 14.45 -8.50 -12.10
CA PRO A 325 15.00 -7.68 -11.01
C PRO A 325 15.04 -8.35 -9.63
N LEU A 326 14.07 -9.21 -9.30
CA LEU A 326 14.08 -9.96 -8.04
C LEU A 326 15.13 -11.07 -8.05
N GLU A 327 15.25 -11.82 -9.13
CA GLU A 327 16.29 -12.85 -9.28
C GLU A 327 17.69 -12.25 -9.25
N GLN A 328 17.90 -11.10 -9.91
CA GLN A 328 19.16 -10.36 -9.86
C GLN A 328 19.50 -9.94 -8.42
N TYR A 329 18.53 -9.36 -7.71
CA TYR A 329 18.71 -8.98 -6.31
C TYR A 329 19.06 -10.19 -5.42
N ARG A 330 18.32 -11.30 -5.55
CA ARG A 330 18.56 -12.52 -4.75
C ARG A 330 19.91 -13.14 -5.06
N ALA A 331 20.33 -13.14 -6.32
CA ALA A 331 21.62 -13.66 -6.73
C ALA A 331 22.78 -12.90 -6.09
N VAL A 332 22.75 -11.56 -6.13
CA VAL A 332 23.75 -10.70 -5.47
C VAL A 332 23.70 -10.91 -3.96
N GLN A 333 22.50 -10.88 -3.37
CA GLN A 333 22.32 -11.09 -1.94
C GLN A 333 22.89 -12.42 -1.45
N PHE A 334 22.62 -13.53 -2.15
CA PHE A 334 23.14 -14.84 -1.76
C PHE A 334 24.64 -14.97 -2.00
N ALA A 335 25.18 -14.36 -3.06
CA ALA A 335 26.61 -14.30 -3.28
C ALA A 335 27.30 -13.60 -2.10
N ASP A 336 26.78 -12.45 -1.66
CA ASP A 336 27.34 -11.66 -0.56
C ASP A 336 27.23 -12.40 0.78
N ILE A 337 26.06 -12.96 1.09
CA ILE A 337 25.82 -13.65 2.37
C ILE A 337 26.67 -14.93 2.49
N THR A 338 26.98 -15.60 1.38
CA THR A 338 27.78 -16.83 1.38
C THR A 338 29.28 -16.58 1.24
N GLU A 339 29.68 -15.36 0.86
CA GLU A 339 31.08 -14.98 0.75
C GLU A 339 31.76 -15.05 2.13
N ASN A 340 32.76 -15.93 2.24
CA ASN A 340 33.48 -16.20 3.50
C ASN A 340 32.61 -16.61 4.70
N ALA A 341 31.36 -17.03 4.44
CA ALA A 341 30.45 -17.46 5.49
C ALA A 341 30.95 -18.75 6.18
N LYS A 342 30.79 -18.77 7.50
CA LYS A 342 31.01 -19.98 8.32
C LYS A 342 29.70 -20.76 8.45
N TYR A 343 29.84 -22.04 8.78
CA TYR A 343 28.68 -22.85 9.13
C TYR A 343 28.00 -22.31 10.38
N ILE A 344 26.67 -22.33 10.36
CA ILE A 344 25.84 -21.89 11.46
C ILE A 344 25.60 -23.04 12.43
N THR A 345 25.67 -22.74 13.72
CA THR A 345 25.40 -23.65 14.84
C THR A 345 24.08 -23.34 15.53
N ASP A 346 23.72 -22.06 15.53
CA ASP A 346 22.57 -21.51 16.23
C ASP A 346 21.52 -21.02 15.23
N PHE A 347 20.25 -21.13 15.62
CA PHE A 347 19.13 -20.66 14.82
C PHE A 347 18.92 -19.16 15.03
N ASP A 348 18.96 -18.39 13.95
CA ASP A 348 18.63 -16.97 13.95
C ASP A 348 17.40 -16.71 13.07
N THR A 349 16.42 -16.01 13.65
CA THR A 349 15.12 -15.80 12.98
C THR A 349 15.21 -14.80 11.84
N ASP A 350 15.95 -13.70 12.00
CA ASP A 350 16.08 -12.68 10.96
C ASP A 350 16.87 -13.23 9.76
N PHE A 351 17.90 -14.04 10.02
CA PHE A 351 18.66 -14.77 9.01
C PHE A 351 17.80 -15.79 8.26
N MET A 352 16.97 -16.55 8.97
CA MET A 352 16.02 -17.47 8.36
C MET A 352 15.02 -16.71 7.48
N LEU A 353 14.44 -15.59 7.94
CA LEU A 353 13.53 -14.79 7.11
C LEU A 353 14.19 -14.30 5.82
N ASN A 354 15.48 -13.94 5.91
CA ASN A 354 16.25 -13.42 4.79
C ASN A 354 16.56 -14.47 3.72
N THR A 355 16.72 -15.74 4.13
CA THR A 355 17.24 -16.81 3.26
C THR A 355 16.22 -17.89 2.92
N LEU A 356 15.33 -18.24 3.86
CA LEU A 356 14.37 -19.32 3.72
C LEU A 356 13.13 -18.85 2.95
N ASP A 357 12.78 -19.57 1.89
CA ASP A 357 11.46 -19.49 1.32
C ASP A 357 10.45 -20.26 2.19
N HIS A 358 10.54 -21.59 2.17
CA HIS A 358 9.64 -22.47 2.89
C HIS A 358 10.29 -23.84 3.17
N ILE A 359 9.70 -24.60 4.10
CA ILE A 359 10.07 -26.00 4.37
C ILE A 359 8.85 -26.88 4.07
N ALA A 360 9.00 -27.79 3.11
CA ALA A 360 7.99 -28.78 2.79
C ALA A 360 8.18 -30.04 3.65
N VAL A 361 7.11 -30.47 4.32
CA VAL A 361 7.10 -31.66 5.18
C VAL A 361 6.33 -32.78 4.47
N PHE A 362 6.97 -33.92 4.23
CA PHE A 362 6.33 -35.08 3.59
C PHE A 362 5.92 -36.15 4.60
N GLU A 363 4.93 -36.96 4.21
CA GLU A 363 4.41 -38.05 5.05
C GLU A 363 5.48 -39.09 5.38
N SER A 364 6.49 -39.27 4.52
CA SER A 364 7.65 -40.15 4.75
C SER A 364 8.58 -39.69 5.86
N GLY A 365 8.55 -38.41 6.25
CA GLY A 365 9.51 -37.82 7.20
C GLY A 365 10.58 -36.99 6.55
N LYS A 366 10.67 -37.06 5.23
CA LYS A 366 11.52 -36.21 4.42
C LYS A 366 11.09 -34.75 4.56
N LEU A 367 12.08 -33.88 4.73
CA LEU A 367 11.93 -32.44 4.69
C LEU A 367 12.64 -31.90 3.46
N VAL A 368 12.03 -30.94 2.79
CA VAL A 368 12.69 -30.19 1.71
C VAL A 368 12.72 -28.73 2.14
N VAL A 369 13.92 -28.20 2.29
CA VAL A 369 14.17 -26.80 2.65
C VAL A 369 14.42 -26.03 1.36
N ALA A 370 13.51 -25.13 1.01
CA ALA A 370 13.62 -24.27 -0.15
C ALA A 370 14.13 -22.88 0.27
N PHE A 371 15.17 -22.40 -0.41
CA PHE A 371 15.77 -21.08 -0.20
C PHE A 371 15.27 -20.06 -1.25
N MET A 372 15.40 -18.78 -0.92
CA MET A 372 14.94 -17.66 -1.75
C MET A 372 15.69 -17.52 -3.09
N ASP A 373 16.86 -18.15 -3.23
CA ASP A 373 17.60 -18.26 -4.49
C ASP A 373 17.07 -19.39 -5.41
N GLY A 374 16.09 -20.16 -4.92
CA GLY A 374 15.50 -21.31 -5.58
C GLY A 374 16.34 -22.59 -5.46
N THR A 375 17.24 -22.67 -4.48
CA THR A 375 17.90 -23.92 -4.10
C THR A 375 17.01 -24.73 -3.18
N GLU A 376 16.85 -26.02 -3.45
CA GLU A 376 16.08 -26.96 -2.61
C GLU A 376 17.03 -28.01 -2.04
N ILE A 377 16.95 -28.23 -0.73
CA ILE A 377 17.80 -29.19 -0.02
C ILE A 377 16.94 -30.17 0.75
N GLU A 378 17.15 -31.45 0.46
CA GLU A 378 16.48 -32.54 1.14
C GLU A 378 17.22 -32.84 2.46
N CYS A 379 16.48 -32.76 3.57
CA CYS A 379 16.95 -33.09 4.91
C CYS A 379 16.14 -34.27 5.46
N GLY A 380 16.83 -35.34 5.87
CA GLY A 380 16.19 -36.52 6.44
C GLY A 380 15.67 -37.50 5.38
N GLY A 381 16.03 -38.76 5.55
CA GLY A 381 15.74 -39.85 4.60
C GLY A 381 16.45 -41.14 4.99
N GLU A 382 16.20 -41.62 6.22
CA GLU A 382 15.91 -43.01 6.64
C GLU A 382 15.59 -43.00 8.14
#